data_AF-A0A382VPZ5-F1
#
_entry.id   AF-A0A382VPZ5-F1
#
_cell.length_a   1.000
_cell.length_b   1.000
_cell.length_c   1.000
_cell.angle_alpha   90.00
_cell.angle_beta   90.00
_cell.angle_gamma   90.00
#
_symmetry.space_group_name_H-M   'P 1'
#
loop_
_entity.id
_entity.type
_entity.pdbx_description
1 polymer ?
#
loop_
_entity_poly.entity_id
_entity_poly.type
_entity_poly.pdbx_seq_one_letter_code
_entity_poly.pdbx_strand_id
1 'polypeptide(L)'
;APWRVNVPGKPLRPSPDEKEYLVDRVQREINRSQGVVSSEAMAEYTAALKHYQNLPTREVPTPEARQARGEVELKGWLENMVAHHRFTPHEVRAATGLPLKTIRQKLKDWNLTPDPAPKWPIDAPLKVLPYPGGRHPRIGFLKGALVPQRDTKISVFTPWNSQSYVVIDVPEAIWSNLGLTYLAHTHIPTVWDKQGKKLPPLEWQHNKDGSLKMERPLPNGVVFGARVVPQNDAVKMRLWIRNGSREKLTGLRAQVCVMLKGALGFHQRIGANKIIESNWVAC
;
A
#
# COMPACT_ATOMS: atom_id res chain seq x y z
N ALA A 1 34.18 -4.10 27.23
CA ALA A 1 34.74 -3.56 25.98
C ALA A 1 33.66 -3.53 24.90
N PRO A 2 33.35 -2.39 24.27
CA PRO A 2 32.38 -2.36 23.18
C PRO A 2 33.02 -2.95 21.92
N TRP A 3 32.40 -4.01 21.40
CA TRP A 3 32.80 -4.63 20.14
C TRP A 3 32.36 -3.73 18.98
N ARG A 4 33.29 -3.34 18.10
CA ARG A 4 32.99 -2.59 16.88
C ARG A 4 33.08 -3.54 15.69
N VAL A 5 31.93 -3.84 15.09
CA VAL A 5 31.87 -4.62 13.84
C VAL A 5 31.88 -3.64 12.69
N ASN A 6 32.92 -3.69 11.87
CA ASN A 6 32.98 -2.92 10.63
C ASN A 6 32.22 -3.69 9.55
N VAL A 7 31.08 -3.14 9.10
CA VAL A 7 30.27 -3.75 8.04
C VAL A 7 30.46 -2.90 6.78
N PRO A 8 30.92 -3.46 5.66
CA PRO A 8 31.05 -2.73 4.41
C PRO A 8 29.73 -2.02 4.03
N GLY A 9 29.79 -0.74 3.70
CA GLY A 9 28.60 0.08 3.40
C GLY A 9 27.83 0.60 4.62
N LYS A 10 28.41 0.53 5.84
CA LYS A 10 27.85 1.15 7.05
C LYS A 10 28.58 2.44 7.45
N PRO A 11 27.88 3.40 8.09
CA PRO A 11 26.50 3.29 8.59
C PRO A 11 25.45 3.27 7.46
N LEU A 12 24.45 2.38 7.59
CA LEU A 12 23.27 2.42 6.74
C LEU A 12 22.58 3.75 7.00
N ARG A 13 22.46 4.59 5.97
CA ARG A 13 21.76 5.87 6.09
C ARG A 13 20.27 5.60 6.35
N PRO A 14 19.65 6.23 7.36
CA PRO A 14 18.22 6.10 7.56
C PRO A 14 17.45 6.64 6.35
N SER A 15 16.23 6.17 6.17
CA SER A 15 15.26 6.83 5.30
C SER A 15 14.88 8.20 5.87
N PRO A 16 14.35 9.10 5.02
CA PRO A 16 13.78 10.36 5.49
C PRO A 16 12.69 10.20 6.56
N ASP A 17 11.87 9.15 6.46
CA ASP A 17 10.80 8.83 7.43
C ASP A 17 11.39 8.43 8.80
N GLU A 18 12.39 7.53 8.80
CA GLU A 18 13.09 7.12 10.02
C GLU A 18 13.81 8.31 10.70
N LYS A 19 14.41 9.21 9.91
CA LYS A 19 15.01 10.45 10.42
C LYS A 19 13.95 11.35 11.08
N GLU A 20 12.83 11.59 10.41
CA GLU A 20 11.75 12.41 10.97
C GLU A 20 11.19 11.81 12.26
N TYR A 21 11.00 10.49 12.31
CA TYR A 21 10.60 9.78 13.53
C TYR A 21 11.58 9.99 14.69
N LEU A 22 12.89 9.85 14.44
CA LEU A 22 13.92 10.05 15.47
C LEU A 22 13.95 11.49 15.99
N VAL A 23 13.89 12.46 15.08
CA VAL A 23 13.84 13.90 15.43
C VAL A 23 12.62 14.21 16.28
N ASP A 24 11.44 13.78 15.85
CA ASP A 24 10.17 13.99 16.55
C ASP A 24 10.13 13.30 17.92
N ARG A 25 10.69 12.09 18.03
CA ARG A 25 10.83 11.39 19.30
C ARG A 25 11.70 12.14 20.31
N VAL A 26 12.88 12.63 19.89
CA VAL A 26 13.76 13.39 20.80
C VAL A 26 13.14 14.73 21.15
N GLN A 27 12.48 15.41 20.20
CA GLN A 27 11.79 16.67 20.49
C GLN A 27 10.68 16.50 21.54
N ARG A 28 9.88 15.43 21.44
CA ARG A 28 8.88 15.11 22.48
C ARG A 28 9.52 14.83 23.83
N GLU A 29 10.65 14.13 23.87
CA GLU A 29 11.34 13.85 25.13
C GLU A 29 11.88 15.13 25.79
N ILE A 30 12.47 16.03 25.00
CA ILE A 30 12.90 17.37 25.45
C ILE A 30 11.72 18.12 26.07
N ASN A 31 10.59 18.18 25.37
CA ASN A 31 9.40 18.89 25.86
C ASN A 31 8.86 18.28 27.16
N ARG A 32 8.89 16.95 27.29
CA ARG A 32 8.44 16.23 28.49
C ARG A 32 9.38 16.40 29.68
N SER A 33 10.68 16.48 29.43
CA SER A 33 11.73 16.52 30.44
C SER A 33 12.08 17.93 30.91
N GLN A 34 11.51 18.96 30.28
CA GLN A 34 11.77 20.36 30.61
C GLN A 34 11.41 20.66 32.07
N GLY A 35 12.41 21.12 32.84
CA GLY A 35 12.25 21.43 34.27
C GLY A 35 12.21 20.20 35.19
N VAL A 36 12.38 18.98 34.64
CA VAL A 36 12.35 17.72 35.41
C VAL A 36 13.76 17.13 35.53
N VAL A 37 14.54 17.13 34.44
CA VAL A 37 15.88 16.53 34.41
C VAL A 37 16.98 17.57 34.61
N SER A 38 18.21 17.10 34.88
CA SER A 38 19.37 17.98 35.05
C SER A 38 19.70 18.76 33.77
N SER A 39 20.43 19.87 33.93
CA SER A 39 20.95 20.65 32.80
C SER A 39 21.86 19.82 31.89
N GLU A 40 22.63 18.89 32.45
CA GLU A 40 23.48 17.96 31.72
C GLU A 40 22.65 17.01 30.83
N ALA A 41 21.59 16.40 31.39
CA ALA A 41 20.69 15.54 30.62
C ALA A 41 19.96 16.33 29.51
N MET A 42 19.54 17.57 29.79
CA MET A 42 18.95 18.44 28.75
C MET A 42 19.95 18.79 27.64
N ALA A 43 21.22 19.01 27.99
CA ALA A 43 22.28 19.24 27.01
C ALA A 43 22.50 18.01 26.13
N GLU A 44 22.47 16.81 26.70
CA GLU A 44 22.54 15.55 25.95
C GLU A 44 21.38 15.42 24.95
N TYR A 45 20.13 15.67 25.37
CA TYR A 45 18.98 15.60 24.47
C TYR A 45 19.06 16.63 23.33
N THR A 46 19.52 17.84 23.63
CA THR A 46 19.70 18.89 22.62
C THR A 46 20.79 18.52 21.62
N ALA A 47 21.90 17.92 22.09
CA ALA A 47 22.96 17.40 21.24
C ALA A 47 22.46 16.25 20.36
N ALA A 48 21.67 15.33 20.91
CA ALA A 48 21.05 14.23 20.16
C ALA A 48 20.09 14.74 19.09
N LEU A 49 19.24 15.73 19.41
CA LEU A 49 18.33 16.36 18.45
C LEU A 49 19.12 16.97 17.27
N LYS A 50 20.17 17.76 17.57
CA LYS A 50 21.04 18.35 16.55
C LYS A 50 21.71 17.26 15.69
N HIS A 51 22.15 16.17 16.30
CA HIS A 51 22.72 15.03 15.57
C HIS A 51 21.69 14.44 14.60
N TYR A 52 20.50 14.07 15.06
CA TYR A 52 19.47 13.46 14.23
C TYR A 52 18.97 14.40 13.12
N GLN A 53 18.84 15.70 13.38
CA GLN A 53 18.47 16.70 12.37
C GLN A 53 19.51 16.81 11.23
N ASN A 54 20.79 16.57 11.53
CA ASN A 54 21.87 16.64 10.55
C ASN A 54 22.22 15.29 9.92
N LEU A 55 21.53 14.20 10.28
CA LEU A 55 21.79 12.90 9.68
C LEU A 55 21.53 12.92 8.18
N PRO A 56 22.47 12.44 7.35
CA PRO A 56 22.24 12.22 5.93
C PRO A 56 21.26 11.06 5.76
N THR A 57 20.29 11.23 4.87
CA THR A 57 19.32 10.18 4.53
C THR A 57 19.67 9.51 3.23
N ARG A 58 19.24 8.26 3.06
CA ARG A 58 19.25 7.61 1.73
C ARG A 58 18.13 8.16 0.86
N GLU A 59 18.34 8.15 -0.44
CA GLU A 59 17.25 8.33 -1.39
C GLU A 59 16.33 7.10 -1.35
N VAL A 60 15.02 7.34 -1.36
CA VAL A 60 14.01 6.27 -1.37
C VAL A 60 13.30 6.31 -2.72
N PRO A 61 13.52 5.32 -3.61
CA PRO A 61 12.88 5.27 -4.91
C PRO A 61 11.37 5.04 -4.78
N THR A 62 10.62 5.49 -5.79
CA THR A 62 9.16 5.36 -5.84
C THR A 62 8.75 4.66 -7.15
N PRO A 63 9.10 3.38 -7.33
CA PRO A 63 9.04 2.70 -8.63
C PRO A 63 7.62 2.57 -9.23
N GLU A 64 6.59 2.58 -8.38
CA GLU A 64 5.16 2.53 -8.77
C GLU A 64 4.42 3.83 -8.45
N ALA A 65 5.14 4.93 -8.25
CA ALA A 65 4.51 6.23 -8.06
C ALA A 65 3.69 6.63 -9.30
N ARG A 66 2.52 7.21 -9.06
CA ARG A 66 1.62 7.68 -10.12
C ARG A 66 1.09 9.06 -9.80
N GLN A 67 1.34 9.97 -10.73
CA GLN A 67 0.77 11.31 -10.67
C GLN A 67 -0.70 11.25 -11.08
N ALA A 68 -1.53 12.00 -10.36
CA ALA A 68 -2.92 12.25 -10.75
C ALA A 68 -2.95 13.20 -11.96
N ARG A 69 -4.01 13.12 -12.78
CA ARG A 69 -4.19 13.92 -14.01
C ARG A 69 -4.65 15.36 -13.76
N GLY A 70 -4.93 15.73 -12.51
CA GLY A 70 -5.36 17.07 -12.12
C GLY A 70 -5.69 17.18 -10.63
N GLU A 71 -6.05 18.37 -10.18
CA GLU A 71 -6.26 18.64 -8.74
C GLU A 71 -7.44 17.86 -8.14
N VAL A 72 -8.53 17.68 -8.89
CA VAL A 72 -9.71 16.93 -8.41
C VAL A 72 -9.34 15.47 -8.13
N GLU A 73 -8.66 14.83 -9.08
CA GLU A 73 -8.20 13.44 -8.91
C GLU A 73 -7.13 13.34 -7.83
N LEU A 74 -6.22 14.33 -7.74
CA LEU A 74 -5.21 14.38 -6.68
C LEU A 74 -5.85 14.48 -5.30
N LYS A 75 -6.84 15.36 -5.11
CA LYS A 75 -7.55 15.50 -3.84
C LYS A 75 -8.24 14.20 -3.44
N GLY A 76 -8.92 13.54 -4.37
CA GLY A 76 -9.53 12.23 -4.14
C GLY A 76 -8.51 11.16 -3.73
N TRP A 77 -7.32 11.13 -4.36
CA TRP A 77 -6.24 10.24 -3.96
C TRP A 77 -5.66 10.56 -2.59
N LEU A 78 -5.46 11.84 -2.26
CA LEU A 78 -4.96 12.23 -0.95
C LEU A 78 -5.97 11.93 0.16
N GLU A 79 -7.27 12.12 -0.09
CA GLU A 79 -8.32 11.71 0.83
C GLU A 79 -8.32 10.19 1.03
N ASN A 80 -8.23 9.41 -0.06
CA ASN A 80 -8.10 7.96 0.00
C ASN A 80 -6.88 7.52 0.83
N MET A 81 -5.72 8.12 0.58
CA MET A 81 -4.47 7.79 1.27
C MET A 81 -4.50 8.19 2.75
N VAL A 82 -4.90 9.42 3.07
CA VAL A 82 -4.75 9.99 4.43
C VAL A 82 -5.96 9.70 5.29
N ALA A 83 -7.17 10.03 4.83
CA ALA A 83 -8.38 9.91 5.65
C ALA A 83 -8.85 8.45 5.79
N HIS A 84 -8.61 7.61 4.78
CA HIS A 84 -9.02 6.20 4.82
C HIS A 84 -7.86 5.26 5.16
N HIS A 85 -6.73 5.37 4.46
CA HIS A 85 -5.60 4.45 4.66
C HIS A 85 -4.58 4.92 5.70
N ARG A 86 -4.70 6.15 6.23
CA ARG A 86 -3.77 6.73 7.22
C ARG A 86 -2.32 6.68 6.75
N PHE A 87 -2.08 7.03 5.49
CA PHE A 87 -0.74 7.13 4.94
C PHE A 87 0.01 8.28 5.60
N THR A 88 1.28 8.03 5.95
CA THR A 88 2.21 9.11 6.29
C THR A 88 2.53 9.93 5.03
N PRO A 89 3.04 11.18 5.16
CA PRO A 89 3.50 11.94 4.00
C PRO A 89 4.54 11.19 3.14
N HIS A 90 5.35 10.32 3.73
CA HIS A 90 6.32 9.49 2.99
C HIS A 90 5.65 8.39 2.18
N GLU A 91 4.59 7.78 2.69
CA GLU A 91 3.79 6.79 1.95
C GLU A 91 2.98 7.46 0.83
N VAL A 92 2.47 8.67 1.07
CA VAL A 92 1.86 9.48 0.00
C VAL A 92 2.89 9.80 -1.08
N ARG A 93 4.13 10.16 -0.72
CA ARG A 93 5.23 10.34 -1.68
C ARG A 93 5.50 9.05 -2.44
N ALA A 94 5.53 7.91 -1.77
CA ALA A 94 5.77 6.63 -2.41
C ALA A 94 4.68 6.27 -3.44
N ALA A 95 3.43 6.65 -3.18
CA ALA A 95 2.31 6.39 -4.08
C ALA A 95 2.16 7.41 -5.21
N THR A 96 2.55 8.67 -4.99
CA THR A 96 2.29 9.78 -5.94
C THR A 96 3.53 10.29 -6.67
N GLY A 97 4.72 10.09 -6.09
CA GLY A 97 5.97 10.68 -6.56
C GLY A 97 6.11 12.18 -6.24
N LEU A 98 5.14 12.79 -5.55
CA LEU A 98 5.17 14.22 -5.23
C LEU A 98 6.22 14.54 -4.15
N PRO A 99 6.86 15.72 -4.21
CA PRO A 99 7.74 16.19 -3.14
C PRO A 99 6.99 16.33 -1.80
N LEU A 100 7.65 15.99 -0.69
CA LEU A 100 7.05 16.06 0.66
C LEU A 100 6.52 17.44 1.01
N LYS A 101 7.22 18.51 0.60
CA LYS A 101 6.78 19.90 0.80
C LYS A 101 5.42 20.14 0.13
N THR A 102 5.27 19.72 -1.12
CA THR A 102 4.01 19.82 -1.87
C THR A 102 2.90 19.01 -1.23
N ILE A 103 3.19 17.78 -0.80
CA ILE A 103 2.22 16.92 -0.10
C ILE A 103 1.71 17.62 1.17
N ARG A 104 2.62 18.06 2.04
CA ARG A 104 2.25 18.74 3.30
C ARG A 104 1.41 19.99 3.05
N GLN A 105 1.78 20.79 2.04
CA GLN A 105 1.01 21.97 1.67
C GLN A 105 -0.40 21.60 1.23
N LYS A 106 -0.57 20.63 0.32
CA LYS A 106 -1.88 20.21 -0.17
C LYS A 106 -2.75 19.59 0.93
N LEU A 107 -2.17 18.80 1.84
CA LEU A 107 -2.89 18.27 2.99
C LEU A 107 -3.41 19.39 3.90
N LYS A 108 -2.62 20.44 4.11
CA LYS A 108 -3.04 21.63 4.86
C LYS A 108 -4.14 22.40 4.13
N ASP A 109 -3.94 22.71 2.84
CA ASP A 109 -4.86 23.51 2.04
C ASP A 109 -6.25 22.86 1.92
N TRP A 110 -6.30 21.53 1.89
CA TRP A 110 -7.54 20.76 1.80
C TRP A 110 -8.05 20.23 3.14
N ASN A 111 -7.39 20.58 4.25
CA ASN A 111 -7.71 20.12 5.60
C ASN A 111 -7.86 18.59 5.69
N LEU A 112 -6.95 17.85 5.06
CA LEU A 112 -6.95 16.38 5.04
C LEU A 112 -6.12 15.86 6.21
N THR A 113 -6.79 15.22 7.17
CA THR A 113 -6.18 14.63 8.37
C THR A 113 -6.55 13.14 8.50
N PRO A 114 -5.72 12.33 9.20
CA PRO A 114 -6.04 10.93 9.47
C PRO A 114 -7.13 10.74 10.55
N ASP A 115 -7.38 11.78 11.35
CA ASP A 115 -8.34 11.78 12.46
C ASP A 115 -9.26 13.02 12.39
N PRO A 116 -10.53 12.89 12.85
CA PRO A 116 -11.16 11.67 13.34
C PRO A 116 -11.42 10.67 12.20
N ALA A 117 -11.46 9.38 12.53
CA ALA A 117 -11.80 8.36 11.55
C ALA A 117 -13.22 8.63 10.99
N PRO A 118 -13.44 8.44 9.67
CA PRO A 118 -14.77 8.58 9.09
C PRO A 118 -15.77 7.66 9.78
N LYS A 119 -16.95 8.19 10.12
CA LYS A 119 -18.06 7.40 10.66
C LYS A 119 -18.78 6.68 9.52
N TRP A 120 -19.06 5.39 9.73
CA TRP A 120 -19.80 4.57 8.77
C TRP A 120 -21.24 4.40 9.24
N PRO A 121 -22.25 4.65 8.39
CA PRO A 121 -23.61 4.26 8.72
C PRO A 121 -23.69 2.74 8.89
N ILE A 122 -24.42 2.27 9.91
CA ILE A 122 -24.55 0.84 10.23
C ILE A 122 -25.18 0.05 9.08
N ASP A 123 -26.11 0.67 8.34
CA ASP A 123 -26.85 0.03 7.24
C ASP A 123 -26.23 0.28 5.85
N ALA A 124 -25.09 0.96 5.78
CA ALA A 124 -24.41 1.20 4.51
C ALA A 124 -23.69 -0.06 4.00
N PRO A 125 -23.57 -0.24 2.67
CA PRO A 125 -22.68 -1.23 2.10
C PRO A 125 -21.25 -1.10 2.64
N LEU A 126 -20.52 -2.23 2.70
CA LEU A 126 -19.11 -2.26 3.05
C LEU A 126 -18.32 -1.28 2.19
N LYS A 127 -17.42 -0.53 2.81
CA LYS A 127 -16.60 0.41 2.06
C LYS A 127 -15.50 -0.30 1.29
N VAL A 128 -15.45 0.01 -0.01
CA VAL A 128 -14.42 -0.46 -0.92
C VAL A 128 -13.79 0.73 -1.64
N LEU A 129 -12.46 0.77 -1.70
CA LEU A 129 -11.71 1.78 -2.45
C LEU A 129 -10.58 1.12 -3.23
N PRO A 130 -10.10 1.72 -4.34
CA PRO A 130 -8.82 1.32 -4.93
C PRO A 130 -7.70 1.44 -3.90
N TYR A 131 -6.83 0.43 -3.84
CA TYR A 131 -5.66 0.50 -2.96
C TYR A 131 -4.68 1.55 -3.50
N PRO A 132 -4.15 2.49 -2.68
CA PRO A 132 -3.36 3.60 -3.22
C PRO A 132 -2.00 3.25 -3.83
N GLY A 133 -1.45 2.06 -3.54
CA GLY A 133 -0.05 1.75 -3.80
C GLY A 133 0.89 2.43 -2.79
N GLY A 134 2.20 2.48 -3.05
CA GLY A 134 3.20 3.17 -2.20
C GLY A 134 3.49 2.53 -0.83
N ARG A 135 2.52 1.85 -0.21
CA ARG A 135 2.67 1.01 0.98
C ARG A 135 2.68 -0.46 0.56
N HIS A 136 3.60 -1.27 1.09
CA HIS A 136 3.57 -2.71 0.84
C HIS A 136 2.32 -3.35 1.50
N PRO A 137 1.47 -4.09 0.77
CA PRO A 137 0.20 -4.60 1.30
C PRO A 137 0.34 -5.86 2.18
N ARG A 138 1.44 -6.60 2.03
CA ARG A 138 1.74 -7.75 2.92
C ARG A 138 2.56 -7.32 4.14
N ILE A 139 2.28 -7.97 5.27
CA ILE A 139 3.05 -7.84 6.53
C ILE A 139 4.27 -8.77 6.56
N GLY A 140 4.26 -9.85 5.76
CA GLY A 140 5.35 -10.81 5.61
C GLY A 140 5.48 -11.28 4.16
N PHE A 141 6.45 -12.15 3.89
CA PHE A 141 6.74 -12.67 2.54
C PHE A 141 6.91 -11.55 1.48
N LEU A 142 7.63 -10.49 1.86
CA LEU A 142 7.81 -9.28 1.05
C LEU A 142 8.57 -9.56 -0.26
N LYS A 143 9.52 -10.51 -0.23
CA LYS A 143 10.28 -10.91 -1.43
C LYS A 143 9.41 -11.58 -2.50
N GLY A 144 8.27 -12.14 -2.10
CA GLY A 144 7.31 -12.73 -3.03
C GLY A 144 6.32 -11.73 -3.62
N ALA A 145 6.49 -10.42 -3.39
CA ALA A 145 5.73 -9.35 -4.03
C ALA A 145 6.53 -8.04 -4.09
N LEU A 146 7.63 -8.03 -4.85
CA LEU A 146 8.41 -6.81 -5.04
C LEU A 146 7.58 -5.82 -5.86
N VAL A 147 7.65 -4.53 -5.54
CA VAL A 147 7.04 -3.48 -6.37
C VAL A 147 5.55 -3.75 -6.69
N PRO A 148 4.68 -3.89 -5.67
CA PRO A 148 3.27 -4.20 -5.89
C PRO A 148 2.55 -3.08 -6.64
N GLN A 149 1.91 -3.44 -7.76
CA GLN A 149 1.13 -2.53 -8.59
C GLN A 149 -0.27 -2.35 -8.00
N ARG A 150 -0.89 -1.17 -8.13
CA ARG A 150 -2.26 -0.94 -7.61
C ARG A 150 -3.40 -1.34 -8.54
N ASP A 151 -3.08 -1.74 -9.76
CA ASP A 151 -4.00 -1.87 -10.91
C ASP A 151 -5.17 -2.81 -10.67
N THR A 152 -4.93 -3.88 -9.94
CA THR A 152 -5.92 -4.92 -9.61
C THR A 152 -6.21 -4.98 -8.12
N LYS A 153 -5.75 -3.97 -7.36
CA LYS A 153 -5.83 -3.97 -5.90
C LYS A 153 -6.95 -3.08 -5.40
N ILE A 154 -7.78 -3.64 -4.54
CA ILE A 154 -8.79 -2.90 -3.79
C ILE A 154 -8.51 -3.04 -2.29
N SER A 155 -8.99 -2.08 -1.52
CA SER A 155 -9.11 -2.17 -0.08
C SER A 155 -10.56 -2.39 0.30
N VAL A 156 -10.82 -3.38 1.14
CA VAL A 156 -12.12 -3.60 1.78
C VAL A 156 -11.98 -3.24 3.25
N PHE A 157 -12.70 -2.22 3.70
CA PHE A 157 -12.64 -1.73 5.07
C PHE A 157 -13.53 -2.57 5.98
N THR A 158 -13.03 -2.87 7.17
CA THR A 158 -13.76 -3.71 8.11
C THR A 158 -14.89 -2.92 8.78
N PRO A 159 -16.11 -3.50 8.94
CA PRO A 159 -17.24 -2.78 9.54
C PRO A 159 -17.07 -2.53 11.05
N TRP A 160 -16.21 -3.29 11.74
CA TRP A 160 -15.99 -3.19 13.19
C TRP A 160 -14.85 -2.24 13.59
N ASN A 161 -13.96 -1.87 12.66
CA ASN A 161 -12.86 -0.95 12.93
C ASN A 161 -12.61 -0.06 11.70
N SER A 162 -12.91 1.23 11.83
CA SER A 162 -12.79 2.22 10.74
C SER A 162 -11.35 2.49 10.29
N GLN A 163 -10.36 2.00 11.02
CA GLN A 163 -8.94 2.09 10.67
C GLN A 163 -8.40 0.81 10.02
N SER A 164 -9.18 -0.26 10.01
CA SER A 164 -8.76 -1.58 9.53
C SER A 164 -9.33 -1.89 8.15
N TYR A 165 -8.48 -2.47 7.30
CA TYR A 165 -8.85 -2.90 5.96
C TYR A 165 -8.00 -4.09 5.50
N VAL A 166 -8.52 -4.88 4.58
CA VAL A 166 -7.75 -5.89 3.85
C VAL A 166 -7.50 -5.42 2.44
N VAL A 167 -6.34 -5.75 1.87
CA VAL A 167 -6.05 -5.47 0.46
C VAL A 167 -6.29 -6.75 -0.34
N ILE A 168 -7.10 -6.67 -1.40
CA ILE A 168 -7.43 -7.81 -2.25
C ILE A 168 -6.88 -7.58 -3.65
N ASP A 169 -6.14 -8.55 -4.16
CA ASP A 169 -5.68 -8.62 -5.55
C ASP A 169 -6.68 -9.42 -6.37
N VAL A 170 -7.42 -8.75 -7.25
CA VAL A 170 -8.46 -9.37 -8.09
C VAL A 170 -8.19 -9.08 -9.57
N PRO A 171 -7.31 -9.85 -10.23
CA PRO A 171 -6.48 -10.95 -9.70
C PRO A 171 -5.05 -10.51 -9.30
N GLU A 172 -4.34 -11.38 -8.59
CA GLU A 172 -2.87 -11.28 -8.39
C GLU A 172 -2.14 -11.85 -9.60
N ALA A 173 -2.53 -13.04 -10.06
CA ALA A 173 -1.86 -13.72 -11.16
C ALA A 173 -2.85 -14.43 -12.08
N ILE A 174 -2.51 -14.50 -13.36
CA ILE A 174 -3.22 -15.30 -14.36
C ILE A 174 -2.21 -16.18 -15.09
N TRP A 175 -2.46 -17.49 -15.09
CA TRP A 175 -1.72 -18.49 -15.85
C TRP A 175 -2.57 -19.04 -16.98
N SER A 176 -1.92 -19.39 -18.08
CA SER A 176 -2.48 -20.17 -19.19
C SER A 176 -1.42 -21.10 -19.77
N ASN A 177 -1.74 -21.79 -20.86
CA ASN A 177 -0.79 -22.54 -21.69
C ASN A 177 0.38 -21.69 -22.21
N LEU A 178 0.29 -20.36 -22.19
CA LEU A 178 1.40 -19.47 -22.54
C LEU A 178 2.42 -19.32 -21.40
N GLY A 179 2.04 -19.67 -20.16
CA GLY A 179 2.79 -19.42 -18.93
C GLY A 179 2.11 -18.37 -18.03
N LEU A 180 2.91 -17.63 -17.25
CA LEU A 180 2.43 -16.53 -16.41
C LEU A 180 2.06 -15.33 -17.29
N THR A 181 0.77 -15.16 -17.56
CA THR A 181 0.24 -14.13 -18.47
C THR A 181 -0.01 -12.79 -17.81
N TYR A 182 -0.19 -12.76 -16.49
CA TYR A 182 -0.31 -11.52 -15.73
C TYR A 182 0.17 -11.75 -14.30
N LEU A 183 0.80 -10.72 -13.72
CA LEU A 183 1.20 -10.68 -12.33
C LEU A 183 1.11 -9.24 -11.81
N ALA A 184 0.49 -9.05 -10.64
CA ALA A 184 0.19 -7.74 -10.05
C ALA A 184 1.35 -7.14 -9.23
N HIS A 185 2.56 -7.65 -9.42
CA HIS A 185 3.81 -7.24 -8.78
C HIS A 185 5.00 -7.84 -9.55
N THR A 186 6.21 -7.48 -9.15
CA THR A 186 7.45 -8.02 -9.70
C THR A 186 7.99 -9.10 -8.76
N HIS A 187 8.28 -10.29 -9.29
CA HIS A 187 9.20 -11.26 -8.66
C HIS A 187 9.48 -12.43 -9.64
N ILE A 188 8.50 -12.76 -10.48
CA ILE A 188 8.61 -13.75 -11.58
C ILE A 188 8.28 -13.04 -12.90
N PRO A 189 9.14 -13.14 -13.94
CA PRO A 189 8.86 -12.59 -15.25
C PRO A 189 7.61 -13.24 -15.88
N THR A 190 6.66 -12.40 -16.29
CA THR A 190 5.54 -12.80 -17.13
C THR A 190 6.01 -13.11 -18.56
N VAL A 191 5.12 -13.68 -19.38
CA VAL A 191 5.39 -13.86 -20.83
C VAL A 191 5.67 -12.55 -21.55
N TRP A 192 5.17 -11.42 -21.04
CA TRP A 192 5.38 -10.09 -21.62
C TRP A 192 6.74 -9.52 -21.23
N ASP A 193 7.15 -9.69 -19.97
CA ASP A 193 8.47 -9.28 -19.50
C ASP A 193 9.58 -9.98 -20.30
N LYS A 194 9.41 -11.28 -20.57
CA LYS A 194 10.34 -12.06 -21.40
C LYS A 194 10.43 -11.56 -22.85
N GLN A 195 9.43 -10.82 -23.33
CA GLN A 195 9.42 -10.18 -24.64
C GLN A 195 9.84 -8.70 -24.59
N GLY A 196 10.27 -8.19 -23.42
CA GLY A 196 10.59 -6.78 -23.24
C GLY A 196 9.37 -5.85 -23.31
N LYS A 197 8.15 -6.39 -23.18
CA LYS A 197 6.91 -5.62 -23.27
C LYS A 197 6.42 -5.21 -21.89
N LYS A 198 6.58 -3.92 -21.56
CA LYS A 198 6.02 -3.34 -20.34
C LYS A 198 4.54 -3.05 -20.50
N LEU A 199 3.72 -3.54 -19.58
CA LEU A 199 2.30 -3.20 -19.54
C LEU A 199 2.11 -1.79 -18.95
N PRO A 200 1.26 -0.93 -19.54
CA PRO A 200 0.99 0.38 -18.97
C PRO A 200 0.23 0.25 -17.63
N PRO A 201 0.40 1.22 -16.72
CA PRO A 201 -0.40 1.29 -15.50
C PRO A 201 -1.87 1.54 -15.84
N LEU A 202 -2.76 1.06 -14.98
CA LEU A 202 -4.21 1.31 -15.07
C LEU A 202 -4.75 1.76 -13.72
N GLU A 203 -5.89 2.46 -13.76
CA GLU A 203 -6.64 2.83 -12.57
C GLU A 203 -8.04 2.22 -12.63
N TRP A 204 -8.60 1.93 -11.46
CA TRP A 204 -9.98 1.49 -11.32
C TRP A 204 -10.93 2.60 -11.74
N GLN A 205 -11.98 2.21 -12.48
CA GLN A 205 -13.10 3.08 -12.81
C GLN A 205 -14.13 3.00 -11.68
N HIS A 206 -14.51 4.16 -11.16
CA HIS A 206 -15.58 4.30 -10.18
C HIS A 206 -16.93 4.45 -10.89
N ASN A 207 -17.91 3.63 -10.52
CA ASN A 207 -19.28 3.78 -10.99
C ASN A 207 -20.12 4.53 -9.95
N LYS A 208 -21.24 5.12 -10.41
CA LYS A 208 -22.16 5.89 -9.54
C LYS A 208 -22.79 5.03 -8.43
N ASP A 209 -22.90 3.72 -8.65
CA ASP A 209 -23.43 2.74 -7.70
C ASP A 209 -22.40 2.29 -6.64
N GLY A 210 -21.21 2.92 -6.60
CA GLY A 210 -20.11 2.57 -5.69
C GLY A 210 -19.30 1.35 -6.13
N SER A 211 -19.66 0.69 -7.24
CA SER A 211 -18.88 -0.43 -7.77
C SER A 211 -17.60 0.04 -8.47
N LEU A 212 -16.58 -0.81 -8.44
CA LEU A 212 -15.32 -0.59 -9.15
C LEU A 212 -15.23 -1.52 -10.35
N LYS A 213 -14.68 -1.02 -11.46
CA LYS A 213 -14.42 -1.78 -12.68
C LYS A 213 -12.99 -1.57 -13.15
N MET A 214 -12.32 -2.63 -13.60
CA MET A 214 -11.08 -2.52 -14.36
C MET A 214 -11.08 -3.50 -15.52
N GLU A 215 -10.37 -3.13 -16.60
CA GLU A 215 -10.13 -3.97 -17.75
C GLU A 215 -8.67 -3.82 -18.18
N ARG A 216 -7.97 -4.92 -18.38
CA ARG A 216 -6.59 -4.96 -18.83
C ARG A 216 -6.49 -5.67 -20.18
N PRO A 217 -6.24 -4.92 -21.28
CA PRO A 217 -5.79 -5.52 -22.52
C PRO A 217 -4.35 -6.01 -22.39
N LEU A 218 -4.07 -7.18 -22.94
CA LEU A 218 -2.73 -7.76 -23.05
C LEU A 218 -2.21 -7.66 -24.49
N PRO A 219 -0.87 -7.71 -24.70
CA PRO A 219 -0.27 -7.50 -26.02
C PRO A 219 -0.71 -8.44 -27.15
N ASN A 220 -1.27 -9.61 -26.83
CA ASN A 220 -1.74 -10.59 -27.82
C ASN A 220 -3.25 -10.53 -28.09
N GLY A 221 -3.96 -9.51 -27.59
CA GLY A 221 -5.41 -9.38 -27.76
C GLY A 221 -6.26 -10.08 -26.69
N VAL A 222 -5.66 -10.82 -25.77
CA VAL A 222 -6.37 -11.27 -24.56
C VAL A 222 -6.75 -10.05 -23.72
N VAL A 223 -7.97 -10.04 -23.18
CA VAL A 223 -8.43 -9.00 -22.25
C VAL A 223 -8.98 -9.68 -21.01
N PHE A 224 -8.57 -9.24 -19.83
CA PHE A 224 -9.24 -9.65 -18.59
C PHE A 224 -9.78 -8.44 -17.86
N GLY A 225 -10.70 -8.65 -16.92
CA GLY A 225 -11.24 -7.57 -16.12
C GLY A 225 -11.90 -8.05 -14.84
N ALA A 226 -12.14 -7.09 -13.96
CA ALA A 226 -12.82 -7.33 -12.70
C ALA A 226 -13.91 -6.28 -12.46
N ARG A 227 -15.02 -6.73 -11.88
CA ARG A 227 -16.06 -5.86 -11.30
C ARG A 227 -16.23 -6.18 -9.83
N VAL A 228 -16.17 -5.15 -8.99
CA VAL A 228 -16.26 -5.24 -7.53
C VAL A 228 -17.49 -4.48 -7.09
N VAL A 229 -18.40 -5.13 -6.38
CA VAL A 229 -19.66 -4.54 -5.93
C VAL A 229 -19.77 -4.68 -4.40
N PRO A 230 -19.72 -3.57 -3.65
CA PRO A 230 -19.96 -3.60 -2.21
C PRO A 230 -21.42 -3.93 -1.91
N GLN A 231 -21.65 -4.76 -0.90
CA GLN A 231 -22.96 -5.03 -0.28
C GLN A 231 -22.82 -4.83 1.24
N ASN A 232 -23.92 -4.95 1.98
CA ASN A 232 -23.94 -4.70 3.42
C ASN A 232 -23.09 -5.71 4.22
N ASP A 233 -23.04 -6.96 3.78
CA ASP A 233 -22.40 -8.08 4.46
C ASP A 233 -21.26 -8.74 3.66
N ALA A 234 -21.13 -8.40 2.37
CA ALA A 234 -20.14 -9.00 1.48
C ALA A 234 -19.64 -8.02 0.40
N VAL A 235 -18.50 -8.36 -0.21
CA VAL A 235 -18.01 -7.69 -1.43
C VAL A 235 -18.03 -8.71 -2.58
N LYS A 236 -18.92 -8.52 -3.54
CA LYS A 236 -19.01 -9.39 -4.73
C LYS A 236 -17.92 -9.02 -5.73
N MET A 237 -17.10 -10.00 -6.09
CA MET A 237 -16.02 -9.86 -7.05
C MET A 237 -16.27 -10.77 -8.24
N ARG A 238 -16.39 -10.18 -9.44
CA ARG A 238 -16.50 -10.92 -10.70
C ARG A 238 -15.22 -10.73 -11.50
N LEU A 239 -14.46 -11.80 -11.67
CA LEU A 239 -13.30 -11.87 -12.56
C LEU A 239 -13.70 -12.52 -13.88
N TRP A 240 -13.24 -11.97 -15.00
CA TRP A 240 -13.50 -12.53 -16.33
C TRP A 240 -12.28 -12.39 -17.23
N ILE A 241 -12.23 -13.21 -18.29
CA ILE A 241 -11.22 -13.16 -19.35
C ILE A 241 -11.88 -13.41 -20.70
N ARG A 242 -11.47 -12.67 -21.71
CA ARG A 242 -11.87 -12.79 -23.11
C ARG A 242 -10.64 -13.09 -23.95
N ASN A 243 -10.66 -14.21 -24.66
CA ASN A 243 -9.60 -14.56 -25.59
C ASN A 243 -9.81 -13.86 -26.93
N GLY A 244 -9.08 -12.77 -27.17
CA GLY A 244 -9.01 -12.12 -28.49
C GLY A 244 -7.73 -12.48 -29.27
N SER A 245 -6.96 -13.46 -28.79
CA SER A 245 -5.77 -13.94 -29.50
C SER A 245 -6.14 -14.96 -30.59
N ARG A 246 -5.16 -15.29 -31.44
CA ARG A 246 -5.34 -16.30 -32.51
C ARG A 246 -5.29 -17.74 -32.00
N GLU A 247 -4.72 -17.95 -30.81
CA GLU A 247 -4.51 -19.28 -30.24
C GLU A 247 -5.60 -19.62 -29.22
N LYS A 248 -5.92 -20.92 -29.09
CA LYS A 248 -6.81 -21.39 -28.05
C LYS A 248 -6.13 -21.25 -26.68
N LEU A 249 -6.76 -20.52 -25.78
CA LEU A 249 -6.29 -20.38 -24.40
C LEU A 249 -6.76 -21.59 -23.58
N THR A 250 -5.81 -22.33 -22.98
CA THR A 250 -6.08 -23.50 -22.13
C THR A 250 -5.30 -23.41 -20.81
N GLY A 251 -5.57 -24.31 -19.87
CA GLY A 251 -4.85 -24.35 -18.58
C GLY A 251 -5.05 -23.10 -17.72
N LEU A 252 -6.21 -22.45 -17.83
CA LEU A 252 -6.49 -21.20 -17.14
C LEU A 252 -6.50 -21.36 -15.63
N ARG A 253 -5.68 -20.56 -14.94
CA ARG A 253 -5.69 -20.46 -13.48
C ARG A 253 -5.54 -19.01 -13.07
N ALA A 254 -6.48 -18.52 -12.26
CA ALA A 254 -6.38 -17.22 -11.64
C ALA A 254 -6.08 -17.38 -10.14
N GLN A 255 -5.23 -16.51 -9.63
CA GLN A 255 -4.95 -16.37 -8.20
C GLN A 255 -5.54 -15.04 -7.72
N VAL A 256 -6.33 -15.10 -6.66
CA VAL A 256 -6.82 -13.94 -5.91
C VAL A 256 -6.19 -14.02 -4.53
N CYS A 257 -5.62 -12.92 -4.06
CA CYS A 257 -5.01 -12.89 -2.74
C CYS A 257 -5.64 -11.84 -1.85
N VAL A 258 -5.76 -12.17 -0.56
CA VAL A 258 -6.18 -11.26 0.50
C VAL A 258 -5.00 -11.02 1.43
N MET A 259 -4.66 -9.75 1.63
CA MET A 259 -3.49 -9.32 2.40
C MET A 259 -3.92 -8.52 3.62
N LEU A 260 -3.51 -9.01 4.79
CA LEU A 260 -4.10 -8.61 6.08
C LEU A 260 -3.29 -7.54 6.81
N LYS A 261 -2.27 -6.92 6.20
CA LYS A 261 -1.43 -5.91 6.88
C LYS A 261 -2.26 -4.72 7.39
N GLY A 262 -3.28 -4.31 6.66
CA GLY A 262 -4.15 -3.21 7.07
C GLY A 262 -5.17 -3.60 8.16
N ALA A 263 -5.33 -4.88 8.49
CA ALA A 263 -6.30 -5.35 9.46
C ALA A 263 -5.62 -5.60 10.81
N LEU A 264 -5.67 -4.60 11.69
CA LEU A 264 -4.85 -4.57 12.92
C LEU A 264 -5.03 -5.80 13.82
N GLY A 265 -6.25 -6.35 13.88
CA GLY A 265 -6.56 -7.57 14.64
C GLY A 265 -5.78 -8.81 14.19
N PHE A 266 -5.23 -8.81 12.98
CA PHE A 266 -4.54 -9.96 12.36
C PHE A 266 -3.01 -9.85 12.44
N HIS A 267 -2.48 -8.84 13.15
CA HIS A 267 -1.03 -8.57 13.22
C HIS A 267 -0.25 -9.61 14.04
N GLN A 268 -0.91 -10.30 14.96
CA GLN A 268 -0.27 -11.29 15.84
C GLN A 268 0.38 -12.44 15.05
N ARG A 269 -0.21 -12.84 13.91
CA ARG A 269 0.32 -13.90 13.01
C ARG A 269 0.60 -15.22 13.73
N ILE A 270 -0.11 -15.52 14.81
CA ILE A 270 0.03 -16.77 15.56
C ILE A 270 -0.97 -17.82 15.06
N GLY A 271 -0.61 -19.10 15.19
CA GLY A 271 -1.49 -20.20 14.80
C GLY A 271 -2.82 -20.24 15.57
N ALA A 272 -2.84 -19.72 16.81
CA ALA A 272 -4.02 -19.72 17.67
C ALA A 272 -5.20 -18.89 17.13
N ASN A 273 -4.94 -17.91 16.26
CA ASN A 273 -6.01 -17.09 15.65
C ASN A 273 -6.46 -17.67 14.30
N LYS A 274 -5.95 -18.84 13.89
CA LYS A 274 -6.33 -19.45 12.63
C LYS A 274 -7.60 -20.27 12.78
N ILE A 275 -8.58 -19.98 11.93
CA ILE A 275 -9.74 -20.86 11.73
C ILE A 275 -9.41 -21.73 10.52
N ILE A 276 -9.29 -23.04 10.73
CA ILE A 276 -9.06 -24.02 9.68
C ILE A 276 -10.37 -24.79 9.49
N GLU A 277 -11.01 -24.60 8.35
CA GLU A 277 -12.24 -25.30 7.98
C GLU A 277 -12.02 -26.02 6.65
N SER A 278 -11.78 -27.33 6.70
CA SER A 278 -11.42 -28.14 5.51
C SER A 278 -10.19 -27.54 4.79
N ASN A 279 -10.33 -27.17 3.52
CA ASN A 279 -9.28 -26.54 2.72
C ASN A 279 -9.18 -25.01 2.92
N TRP A 280 -9.97 -24.44 3.82
CA TRP A 280 -10.00 -23.01 4.10
C TRP A 280 -9.21 -22.70 5.36
N VAL A 281 -8.40 -21.65 5.31
CA VAL A 281 -7.66 -21.12 6.46
C VAL A 281 -7.87 -19.62 6.52
N ALA A 282 -8.50 -19.13 7.58
CA ALA A 282 -8.50 -17.73 7.97
C ALA A 282 -7.49 -17.50 9.10
N CYS A 283 -6.98 -16.27 9.26
CA CYS A 283 -6.05 -15.87 10.33
C CYS A 283 -6.71 -14.89 11.28
#